data_AF-A0AA97I224-F1
#
_entry.id   AF-A0AA97I224-F1
#
_cell.length_a   1.000
_cell.length_b   1.000
_cell.length_c   1.000
_cell.angle_alpha   90.00
_cell.angle_beta   90.00
_cell.angle_gamma   90.00
#
_symmetry.space_group_name_H-M   'P 1'
#
loop_
_entity.id
_entity.type
_entity.pdbx_description
1 polymer ?
#
loop_
_entity_poly.entity_id
_entity_poly.type
_entity_poly.pdbx_seq_one_letter_code
_entity_poly.pdbx_strand_id
1 'polypeptide(L)'
;MTDDIATLILLPLPPSAEDSARRFAWWKCVAGKCVQQGEGDDVRDAAGLSPEHDAPTIILLLPADICVVRSHQMADMTAPQALVAARMAALDNSITDNSDLHVGAALTEHVAADDADESALDQRAHHVATAIVARAELQALLDDCRAMDCDPDHIVPAALIMPLQGEAALRFGLGPYAFLRTPDLATEDDPALRDMLIGETDCIDISDDEVVAALGGLSARSLPDLRQGDFAKKKESAAMEPRQKQLLFGLVAALIIVTLLIPTLRMWRYQSATETMTSETIAKAKPLLPTVTDLNSAEQQVDAALLARGAGARIFTAPTAALFSLMQKVDNITIRDLGYRADGTLTAVVAAPDNATMNQLLLPLQEQGYVITATQRAEAGGASVIDLTVRG
;
A
#
# COMPACT_ATOMS: atom_id res chain seq x y z
N MET A 1 -32.75 7.86 23.17
CA MET A 1 -31.99 8.40 24.32
C MET A 1 -30.57 8.49 23.84
N THR A 2 -30.25 9.61 23.22
CA THR A 2 -28.89 9.93 22.77
C THR A 2 -28.17 10.35 24.03
N ASP A 3 -27.14 9.61 24.45
CA ASP A 3 -26.22 10.14 25.47
C ASP A 3 -25.70 11.47 24.95
N ASP A 4 -25.93 12.54 25.71
CA ASP A 4 -25.43 13.87 25.38
C ASP A 4 -23.91 13.84 25.56
N ILE A 5 -23.19 13.52 24.48
CA ILE A 5 -21.72 13.50 24.47
C ILE A 5 -21.23 14.90 24.81
N ALA A 6 -20.51 15.02 25.92
CA ALA A 6 -19.84 16.26 26.30
C ALA A 6 -18.76 16.60 25.25
N THR A 7 -18.67 17.86 24.87
CA THR A 7 -17.62 18.40 24.00
C THR A 7 -16.71 19.30 24.83
N LEU A 8 -15.42 19.04 24.82
CA LEU A 8 -14.41 19.87 25.46
C LEU A 8 -13.66 20.64 24.38
N ILE A 9 -13.68 21.97 24.47
CA ILE A 9 -13.03 22.86 23.52
C ILE A 9 -11.81 23.47 24.21
N LEU A 10 -10.67 23.45 23.55
CA LEU A 10 -9.38 23.95 24.04
C LEU A 10 -8.86 25.05 23.13
N LEU A 11 -8.33 26.12 23.71
CA LEU A 11 -7.66 27.21 22.99
C LEU A 11 -6.32 27.51 23.68
N PRO A 12 -5.17 27.37 22.99
CA PRO A 12 -3.88 27.70 23.58
C PRO A 12 -3.78 29.20 23.83
N LEU A 13 -3.34 29.56 25.03
CA LEU A 13 -3.07 30.94 25.43
C LEU A 13 -1.64 31.32 25.03
N PRO A 14 -1.38 32.61 24.77
CA PRO A 14 -0.04 33.06 24.45
C PRO A 14 0.90 32.77 25.64
N PRO A 15 2.17 32.39 25.37
CA PRO A 15 3.11 32.06 26.45
C PRO A 15 3.30 33.27 27.37
N SER A 16 3.14 33.05 28.68
CA SER A 16 3.46 34.06 29.68
C SER A 16 4.98 34.11 29.90
N ALA A 17 5.55 35.29 30.12
CA ALA A 17 6.97 35.45 30.41
C ALA A 17 7.43 34.75 31.70
N GLU A 18 6.49 34.43 32.61
CA GLU A 18 6.76 33.86 33.93
C GLU A 18 6.59 32.33 33.99
N ASP A 19 5.91 31.72 33.02
CA ASP A 19 5.55 30.32 33.06
C ASP A 19 6.03 29.59 31.80
N SER A 20 6.77 28.49 32.01
CA SER A 20 7.29 27.68 30.90
C SER A 20 6.23 26.72 30.35
N ALA A 21 5.16 26.46 31.12
CA ALA A 21 4.07 25.61 30.69
C ALA A 21 3.05 26.41 29.86
N ARG A 22 2.63 25.82 28.72
CA ARG A 22 1.58 26.40 27.88
C ARG A 22 0.22 26.21 28.55
N ARG A 23 -0.51 27.32 28.74
CA ARG A 23 -1.85 27.33 29.36
C ARG A 23 -2.94 27.28 28.29
N PHE A 24 -4.11 26.78 28.67
CA PHE A 24 -5.25 26.67 27.76
C PHE A 24 -6.48 27.33 28.38
N ALA A 25 -7.21 28.10 27.56
CA ALA A 25 -8.61 28.41 27.84
C ALA A 25 -9.47 27.24 27.38
N TRP A 26 -10.47 26.88 28.17
CA TRP A 26 -11.30 25.72 27.89
C TRP A 26 -12.78 25.98 28.15
N TRP A 27 -13.62 25.32 27.34
CA TRP A 27 -15.07 25.35 27.45
C TRP A 27 -15.61 23.92 27.40
N LYS A 28 -16.46 23.58 28.36
CA LYS A 28 -17.21 22.31 28.40
C LYS A 28 -18.62 22.58 27.91
N CYS A 29 -18.99 21.99 26.80
CA CYS A 29 -20.32 22.12 26.22
C CYS A 29 -21.04 20.77 26.18
N VAL A 30 -22.30 20.74 26.61
CA VAL A 30 -23.15 19.53 26.70
C VAL A 30 -24.45 19.84 25.98
N ALA A 31 -24.93 18.93 25.13
CA ALA A 31 -26.14 19.12 24.33
C ALA A 31 -26.16 20.42 23.52
N GLY A 32 -24.99 20.85 23.03
CA GLY A 32 -24.83 22.06 22.24
C GLY A 32 -24.84 23.37 23.02
N LYS A 33 -24.70 23.34 24.36
CA LYS A 33 -24.63 24.53 25.21
C LYS A 33 -23.40 24.47 26.10
N CYS A 34 -22.69 25.59 26.25
CA CYS A 34 -21.55 25.64 27.12
C CYS A 34 -21.99 25.79 28.59
N VAL A 35 -21.57 24.83 29.41
CA VAL A 35 -21.99 24.65 30.80
C VAL A 35 -20.92 25.17 31.75
N GLN A 36 -19.65 25.07 31.35
CA GLN A 36 -18.51 25.46 32.17
C GLN A 36 -17.40 26.04 31.29
N GLN A 37 -16.64 26.97 31.84
CA GLN A 37 -15.46 27.57 31.21
C GLN A 37 -14.38 27.80 32.26
N GLY A 38 -13.12 27.82 31.83
CA GLY A 38 -11.98 28.11 32.71
C GLY A 38 -10.68 28.28 31.93
N GLU A 39 -9.61 28.54 32.68
CA GLU A 39 -8.26 28.67 32.14
C GLU A 39 -7.27 27.93 33.05
N GLY A 40 -6.30 27.24 32.46
CA GLY A 40 -5.30 26.51 33.23
C GLY A 40 -4.52 25.48 32.42
N ASP A 41 -3.68 24.75 33.13
CA ASP A 41 -2.92 23.57 32.70
C ASP A 41 -3.67 22.28 33.07
N ASP A 42 -4.36 22.22 34.21
CA ASP A 42 -5.14 21.05 34.64
C ASP A 42 -6.58 21.05 34.09
N VAL A 43 -6.72 21.11 32.76
CA VAL A 43 -8.02 21.31 32.09
C VAL A 43 -9.03 20.19 32.39
N ARG A 44 -8.59 18.93 32.35
CA ARG A 44 -9.48 17.77 32.47
C ARG A 44 -10.09 17.65 33.87
N ASP A 45 -9.27 17.85 34.90
CA ASP A 45 -9.69 17.86 36.29
C ASP A 45 -10.60 19.05 36.59
N ALA A 46 -10.25 20.24 36.09
CA ALA A 46 -11.05 21.45 36.27
C ALA A 46 -12.43 21.36 35.58
N ALA A 47 -12.51 20.65 34.45
CA ALA A 47 -13.77 20.35 33.74
C ALA A 47 -14.57 19.20 34.38
N GLY A 48 -14.06 18.57 35.45
CA GLY A 48 -14.69 17.48 36.17
C GLY A 48 -14.90 16.23 35.32
N LEU A 49 -14.01 15.97 34.35
CA LEU A 49 -14.09 14.84 33.44
C LEU A 49 -13.30 13.65 34.01
N SER A 50 -13.99 12.60 34.44
CA SER A 50 -13.33 11.40 34.96
C SER A 50 -12.83 10.51 33.81
N PRO A 51 -11.58 9.99 33.86
CA PRO A 51 -11.00 9.18 32.78
C PRO A 51 -11.73 7.86 32.50
N GLU A 52 -12.52 7.34 33.46
CA GLU A 52 -13.20 6.05 33.33
C GLU A 52 -14.63 6.11 32.80
N HIS A 53 -15.30 7.27 32.87
CA HIS A 53 -16.76 7.34 32.66
C HIS A 53 -17.21 8.29 31.54
N ASP A 54 -16.41 9.32 31.21
CA ASP A 54 -16.73 10.26 30.14
C ASP A 54 -15.62 10.25 29.09
N ALA A 55 -15.98 9.88 27.85
CA ALA A 55 -15.16 10.08 26.67
C ALA A 55 -15.71 11.31 25.90
N PRO A 56 -15.38 12.54 26.31
CA PRO A 56 -15.85 13.73 25.61
C PRO A 56 -15.18 13.82 24.24
N THR A 57 -15.87 14.44 23.28
CA THR A 57 -15.22 14.87 22.04
C THR A 57 -14.34 16.07 22.34
N ILE A 58 -13.05 15.99 22.05
CA ILE A 58 -12.10 17.09 22.30
C ILE A 58 -11.82 17.85 21.01
N ILE A 59 -12.08 19.15 20.99
CA ILE A 59 -11.81 20.05 19.86
C ILE A 59 -10.71 21.03 20.27
N LEU A 60 -9.59 21.04 19.54
CA LEU A 60 -8.54 22.04 19.69
C LEU A 60 -8.76 23.18 18.70
N LEU A 61 -8.89 24.40 19.21
CA LEU A 61 -8.97 25.61 18.42
C LEU A 61 -7.57 26.20 18.23
N LEU A 62 -7.20 26.49 16.99
CA LEU A 62 -5.93 27.16 16.69
C LEU A 62 -6.14 28.67 16.50
N PRO A 63 -5.46 29.52 17.29
CA PRO A 63 -5.49 30.96 17.09
C PRO A 63 -4.83 31.36 15.76
N ALA A 64 -5.08 32.60 15.33
CA ALA A 64 -4.71 33.10 14.01
C ALA A 64 -3.20 33.40 13.86
N ASP A 65 -2.48 33.54 14.97
CA ASP A 65 -1.03 33.66 15.05
C ASP A 65 -0.31 32.34 14.72
N ILE A 66 -0.95 31.20 15.04
CA ILE A 66 -0.44 29.84 14.79
C ILE A 66 -0.97 29.28 13.45
N CYS A 67 -2.22 29.59 13.09
CA CYS A 67 -2.89 29.02 11.94
C CYS A 67 -3.40 30.09 10.96
N VAL A 68 -2.97 30.00 9.71
CA VAL A 68 -3.40 30.89 8.63
C VAL A 68 -4.53 30.24 7.85
N VAL A 69 -5.64 30.97 7.67
CA VAL A 69 -6.79 30.50 6.89
C VAL A 69 -6.90 31.24 5.58
N ARG A 70 -7.20 30.51 4.50
CA ARG A 70 -7.43 31.08 3.16
C ARG A 70 -8.63 30.46 2.47
N SER A 71 -9.42 31.29 1.80
CA SER A 71 -10.50 30.83 0.92
C SER A 71 -10.01 30.71 -0.53
N HIS A 72 -10.49 29.70 -1.24
CA HIS A 72 -10.19 29.45 -2.64
C HIS A 72 -11.48 29.14 -3.41
N GLN A 73 -11.59 29.67 -4.62
CA GLN A 73 -12.65 29.31 -5.57
C GLN A 73 -12.07 28.37 -6.63
N MET A 74 -12.64 27.17 -6.74
CA MET A 74 -12.17 26.12 -7.65
C MET A 74 -13.29 25.77 -8.63
N ALA A 75 -13.17 26.23 -9.88
CA ALA A 75 -14.10 25.91 -10.95
C ALA A 75 -13.68 24.66 -11.74
N ASP A 76 -14.63 24.05 -12.46
CA ASP A 76 -14.40 22.96 -13.42
C ASP A 76 -13.69 21.71 -12.87
N MET A 77 -13.91 21.40 -11.59
CA MET A 77 -13.29 20.25 -10.91
C MET A 77 -14.29 19.53 -10.02
N THR A 78 -14.08 18.23 -9.78
CA THR A 78 -14.84 17.50 -8.76
C THR A 78 -14.43 17.93 -7.35
N ALA A 79 -15.32 17.79 -6.36
CA ALA A 79 -15.05 18.12 -4.96
C ALA A 79 -13.70 17.56 -4.41
N PRO A 80 -13.31 16.29 -4.63
CA PRO A 80 -12.01 15.79 -4.21
C PRO A 80 -10.83 16.46 -4.93
N GLN A 81 -10.97 16.78 -6.22
CA GLN A 81 -9.94 17.49 -6.98
C GLN A 81 -9.79 18.94 -6.51
N ALA A 82 -10.91 19.63 -6.23
CA ALA A 82 -10.92 20.98 -5.69
C ALA A 82 -10.18 21.05 -4.34
N LEU A 83 -10.40 20.07 -3.45
CA LEU A 83 -9.67 19.99 -2.17
C LEU A 83 -8.16 19.81 -2.35
N VAL A 84 -7.73 18.96 -3.29
CA VAL A 84 -6.31 18.74 -3.58
C VAL A 84 -5.69 19.98 -4.22
N ALA A 85 -6.37 20.58 -5.21
CA ALA A 85 -5.93 21.80 -5.88
C ALA A 85 -5.80 22.96 -4.89
N ALA A 86 -6.76 23.14 -3.99
CA ALA A 86 -6.71 24.16 -2.95
C ALA A 86 -5.52 23.95 -1.99
N ARG A 87 -5.22 22.70 -1.59
CA ARG A 87 -4.04 22.41 -0.75
C ARG A 87 -2.73 22.76 -1.46
N MET A 88 -2.62 22.43 -2.74
CA MET A 88 -1.45 22.78 -3.55
C MET A 88 -1.32 24.31 -3.68
N ALA A 89 -2.41 25.00 -4.00
CA ALA A 89 -2.42 26.45 -4.09
C ALA A 89 -2.08 27.14 -2.77
N ALA A 90 -2.52 26.58 -1.63
CA ALA A 90 -2.17 27.08 -0.30
C ALA A 90 -0.66 26.95 -0.01
N LEU A 91 -0.06 25.80 -0.37
CA LEU A 91 1.39 25.57 -0.25
C LEU A 91 2.19 26.48 -1.18
N ASP A 92 1.79 26.59 -2.46
CA ASP A 92 2.49 27.42 -3.45
C ASP A 92 2.51 28.92 -3.08
N ASN A 93 1.49 29.37 -2.33
CA ASN A 93 1.40 30.74 -1.82
C ASN A 93 1.96 30.94 -0.41
N SER A 94 2.60 29.90 0.16
CA SER A 94 3.25 29.99 1.46
C SER A 94 4.71 30.46 1.33
N ILE A 95 5.20 31.14 2.36
CA ILE A 95 6.57 31.70 2.38
C ILE A 95 7.59 30.64 2.84
N THR A 96 7.16 29.70 3.68
CA THR A 96 7.98 28.63 4.25
C THR A 96 8.09 27.44 3.30
N ASP A 97 9.11 26.59 3.48
CA ASP A 97 9.22 25.34 2.75
C ASP A 97 7.98 24.46 2.96
N ASN A 98 7.48 23.90 1.85
CA ASN A 98 6.27 23.08 1.83
C ASN A 98 6.40 21.82 2.70
N SER A 99 7.62 21.31 2.91
CA SER A 99 7.85 20.15 3.77
C SER A 99 7.55 20.41 5.24
N ASP A 100 7.63 21.67 5.67
CA ASP A 100 7.50 22.07 7.07
C ASP A 100 6.07 22.50 7.41
N LEU A 101 5.19 22.55 6.42
CA LEU A 101 3.81 22.97 6.55
C LEU A 101 2.86 21.77 6.53
N HIS A 102 1.75 21.92 7.24
CA HIS A 102 0.60 21.03 7.21
C HIS A 102 -0.63 21.81 6.79
N VAL A 103 -1.43 21.23 5.89
CA VAL A 103 -2.60 21.91 5.31
C VAL A 103 -3.87 21.11 5.52
N GLY A 104 -4.81 21.73 6.24
CA GLY A 104 -6.23 21.41 6.36
C GLY A 104 -7.00 21.92 5.15
N ALA A 105 -7.95 21.17 4.59
CA ALA A 105 -8.85 21.74 3.59
C ALA A 105 -10.25 21.15 3.74
N ALA A 106 -11.25 22.01 3.70
CA ALA A 106 -12.66 21.64 3.73
C ALA A 106 -13.45 22.47 2.72
N LEU A 107 -14.51 21.85 2.19
CA LEU A 107 -15.49 22.55 1.37
C LEU A 107 -16.29 23.48 2.27
N THR A 108 -16.36 24.75 1.88
CA THR A 108 -17.20 25.74 2.54
C THR A 108 -18.45 25.91 1.69
N GLU A 109 -19.63 25.72 2.28
CA GLU A 109 -20.88 26.04 1.61
C GLU A 109 -21.01 27.56 1.54
N HIS A 110 -20.76 28.15 0.39
CA HIS A 110 -21.09 29.55 0.12
C HIS A 110 -22.16 29.63 -0.96
N VAL A 111 -23.34 30.07 -0.50
CA VAL A 111 -24.47 30.66 -1.23
C VAL A 111 -25.42 29.72 -2.02
N ALA A 112 -26.62 29.63 -1.44
CA ALA A 112 -27.96 29.55 -2.04
C ALA A 112 -28.11 28.90 -3.43
N ALA A 113 -28.42 27.60 -3.42
CA ALA A 113 -29.18 26.99 -4.50
C ALA A 113 -30.66 27.37 -4.35
N ASP A 114 -31.05 28.55 -4.84
CA ASP A 114 -32.48 28.89 -4.93
C ASP A 114 -33.03 28.90 -6.36
N ASP A 115 -32.22 28.67 -7.40
CA ASP A 115 -32.74 28.41 -8.76
C ASP A 115 -31.61 27.88 -9.67
N ALA A 116 -31.42 26.56 -9.76
CA ALA A 116 -30.66 25.98 -10.88
C ALA A 116 -30.96 24.50 -11.09
N ASP A 117 -31.39 24.18 -12.31
CA ASP A 117 -31.59 22.84 -12.87
C ASP A 117 -30.51 21.83 -12.46
N GLU A 118 -30.95 20.60 -12.15
CA GLU A 118 -30.10 19.44 -11.78
C GLU A 118 -29.05 19.07 -12.86
N SER A 119 -29.14 19.65 -14.06
CA SER A 119 -28.19 19.48 -15.17
C SER A 119 -26.89 20.29 -15.03
N ALA A 120 -26.79 21.23 -14.08
CA ALA A 120 -25.64 22.14 -13.92
C ALA A 120 -24.72 21.80 -12.72
N LEU A 121 -24.85 20.61 -12.13
CA LEU A 121 -24.07 20.22 -10.95
C LEU A 121 -22.56 20.06 -11.20
N ASP A 122 -22.14 19.73 -12.43
CA ASP A 122 -20.73 19.50 -12.78
C ASP A 122 -19.91 20.79 -13.03
N GLN A 123 -20.56 21.97 -13.07
CA GLN A 123 -19.92 23.28 -13.32
C GLN A 123 -19.98 24.23 -12.11
N ARG A 124 -20.31 23.74 -10.92
CA ARG A 124 -20.33 24.59 -9.72
C ARG A 124 -18.90 24.90 -9.28
N ALA A 125 -18.58 26.18 -9.13
CA ALA A 125 -17.37 26.59 -8.43
C ALA A 125 -17.44 26.08 -6.98
N HIS A 126 -16.46 25.31 -6.58
CA HIS A 126 -16.30 24.84 -5.21
C HIS A 126 -15.53 25.89 -4.40
N HIS A 127 -16.16 26.41 -3.35
CA HIS A 127 -15.48 27.23 -2.35
C HIS A 127 -14.77 26.30 -1.35
N VAL A 128 -13.45 26.42 -1.25
CA VAL A 128 -12.62 25.59 -0.37
C VAL A 128 -11.89 26.51 0.61
N ALA A 129 -12.09 26.29 1.90
CA ALA A 129 -11.27 26.91 2.94
C ALA A 129 -10.08 25.99 3.24
N THR A 130 -8.88 26.57 3.25
CA THR A 130 -7.65 25.91 3.66
C THR A 130 -7.14 26.52 4.96
N ALA A 131 -6.55 25.67 5.80
CA ALA A 131 -5.91 26.05 7.05
C ALA A 131 -4.46 25.58 7.01
N ILE A 132 -3.51 26.46 7.24
CA ILE A 132 -2.08 26.21 7.13
C ILE A 132 -1.47 26.38 8.52
N VAL A 133 -0.65 25.42 8.93
CA VAL A 133 0.07 25.45 10.21
C VAL A 133 1.46 24.84 10.06
N ALA A 134 2.44 25.33 10.81
CA ALA A 134 3.76 24.72 10.87
C ALA A 134 3.67 23.34 11.55
N ARG A 135 4.27 22.31 10.94
CA ARG A 135 4.27 20.93 11.47
C ARG A 135 4.85 20.84 12.87
N ALA A 136 5.96 21.55 13.12
CA ALA A 136 6.61 21.55 14.42
C ALA A 136 5.72 22.15 15.52
N GLU A 137 5.02 23.25 15.21
CA GLU A 137 4.13 23.91 16.16
C GLU A 137 2.89 23.06 16.46
N LEU A 138 2.28 22.47 15.42
CA LEU A 138 1.17 21.55 15.60
C LEU A 138 1.58 20.33 16.42
N GLN A 139 2.77 19.78 16.18
CA GLN A 139 3.29 18.65 16.93
C GLN A 139 3.52 19.02 18.41
N ALA A 140 4.11 20.19 18.69
CA ALA A 140 4.30 20.67 20.04
C ALA A 140 2.97 20.84 20.79
N LEU A 141 1.97 21.46 20.15
CA LEU A 141 0.62 21.59 20.73
C LEU A 141 -0.02 20.25 21.04
N LEU A 142 0.16 19.25 20.18
CA LEU A 142 -0.37 17.92 20.42
C LEU A 142 0.34 17.19 21.56
N ASP A 143 1.64 17.42 21.73
CA ASP A 143 2.40 16.86 22.83
C ASP A 143 2.03 17.53 24.16
N ASP A 144 1.79 18.86 24.16
CA ASP A 144 1.23 19.59 25.30
C ASP A 144 -0.16 19.04 25.68
N CYS A 145 -1.04 18.88 24.70
CA CYS A 145 -2.37 18.29 24.88
C CYS A 145 -2.31 16.86 25.45
N ARG A 146 -1.37 16.02 24.99
CA ARG A 146 -1.17 14.66 25.53
C ARG A 146 -0.62 14.66 26.95
N ALA A 147 0.23 15.62 27.30
CA ALA A 147 0.74 15.75 28.66
C ALA A 147 -0.39 16.00 29.68
N MET A 148 -1.46 16.67 29.26
CA MET A 148 -2.69 16.91 30.04
C MET A 148 -3.75 15.80 29.88
N ASP A 149 -3.40 14.66 29.27
CA ASP A 149 -4.33 13.57 28.92
C ASP A 149 -5.56 14.04 28.11
N CYS A 150 -5.38 15.05 27.26
CA CYS A 150 -6.41 15.62 26.40
C CYS A 150 -6.03 15.43 24.92
N ASP A 151 -6.20 14.24 24.33
CA ASP A 151 -5.88 14.03 22.91
C ASP A 151 -7.02 14.50 21.99
N PRO A 152 -6.86 15.63 21.24
CA PRO A 152 -7.93 16.22 20.44
C PRO A 152 -8.40 15.28 19.33
N ASP A 153 -9.72 15.18 19.18
CA ASP A 153 -10.39 14.47 18.09
C ASP A 153 -10.42 15.31 16.80
N HIS A 154 -10.56 16.64 16.96
CA HIS A 154 -10.64 17.60 15.88
C HIS A 154 -9.73 18.80 16.16
N ILE A 155 -9.10 19.35 15.13
CA ILE A 155 -8.26 20.55 15.24
C ILE A 155 -8.76 21.56 14.22
N VAL A 156 -9.29 22.69 14.68
CA VAL A 156 -10.03 23.64 13.86
C VAL A 156 -9.46 25.05 14.06
N PRO A 157 -9.34 25.88 13.01
CA PRO A 157 -8.96 27.28 13.17
C PRO A 157 -10.02 28.07 13.95
N ALA A 158 -9.61 28.81 14.97
CA ALA A 158 -10.50 29.61 15.83
C ALA A 158 -11.23 30.71 15.04
N ALA A 159 -10.57 31.30 14.04
CA ALA A 159 -11.15 32.33 13.18
C ALA A 159 -12.36 31.81 12.36
N LEU A 160 -12.56 30.48 12.27
CA LEU A 160 -13.65 29.86 11.53
C LEU A 160 -14.84 29.39 12.38
N ILE A 161 -14.85 29.67 13.68
CA ILE A 161 -15.94 29.26 14.59
C ILE A 161 -17.26 29.94 14.22
N MET A 162 -17.22 31.23 13.89
CA MET A 162 -18.41 32.01 13.55
C MET A 162 -18.80 31.83 12.08
N PRO A 163 -19.96 31.25 11.75
CA PRO A 163 -20.39 31.15 10.36
C PRO A 163 -20.63 32.54 9.75
N LEU A 164 -20.31 32.70 8.46
CA LEU A 164 -20.53 33.95 7.73
C LEU A 164 -22.02 34.30 7.65
N GLN A 165 -22.33 35.58 7.84
CA GLN A 165 -23.67 36.14 7.75
C GLN A 165 -23.78 36.99 6.47
N GLY A 166 -23.94 36.34 5.32
CA GLY A 166 -23.92 37.01 4.02
C GLY A 166 -22.52 37.53 3.66
N GLU A 167 -22.45 38.75 3.11
CA GLU A 167 -21.20 39.39 2.67
C GLU A 167 -20.55 40.28 3.74
N ALA A 168 -21.17 40.40 4.93
CA ALA A 168 -20.65 41.25 5.99
C ALA A 168 -19.38 40.68 6.64
N ALA A 169 -18.47 41.57 7.03
CA ALA A 169 -17.35 41.24 7.89
C ALA A 169 -17.87 41.01 9.33
N LEU A 170 -17.38 39.97 9.98
CA LEU A 170 -17.71 39.63 11.36
C LEU A 170 -16.48 39.86 12.24
N ARG A 171 -16.69 40.55 13.36
CA ARG A 171 -15.68 40.74 14.40
C ARG A 171 -16.14 40.06 15.68
N PHE A 172 -15.25 39.31 16.32
CA PHE A 172 -15.58 38.63 17.56
C PHE A 172 -14.33 38.39 18.42
N GLY A 173 -14.51 38.39 19.74
CA GLY A 173 -13.46 38.00 20.70
C GLY A 173 -13.59 36.54 21.10
N LEU A 174 -12.45 35.88 21.36
CA LEU A 174 -12.43 34.58 22.02
C LEU A 174 -11.18 34.46 22.90
N GLY A 175 -11.39 34.45 24.22
CA GLY A 175 -10.28 34.51 25.19
C GLY A 175 -9.49 35.81 25.01
N PRO A 176 -8.15 35.77 24.91
CA PRO A 176 -7.34 36.97 24.71
C PRO A 176 -7.27 37.43 23.24
N TYR A 177 -7.84 36.69 22.29
CA TYR A 177 -7.71 36.96 20.86
C TYR A 177 -8.95 37.67 20.32
N ALA A 178 -8.74 38.56 19.35
CA ALA A 178 -9.79 39.18 18.56
C ALA A 178 -9.68 38.69 17.11
N PHE A 179 -10.79 38.30 16.50
CA PHE A 179 -10.83 37.75 15.15
C PHE A 179 -11.63 38.65 14.22
N LEU A 180 -11.19 38.69 12.96
CA LEU A 180 -11.87 39.30 11.84
C LEU A 180 -12.12 38.23 10.78
N ARG A 181 -13.40 37.99 10.46
CA ARG A 181 -13.82 37.04 9.42
C ARG A 181 -14.60 37.76 8.33
N THR A 182 -14.15 37.60 7.09
CA THR A 182 -14.80 38.04 5.86
C THR A 182 -15.07 36.81 4.98
N PRO A 183 -15.82 36.93 3.87
CA PRO A 183 -16.01 35.82 2.94
C PRO A 183 -14.70 35.18 2.43
N ASP A 184 -13.68 36.01 2.20
CA ASP A 184 -12.43 35.58 1.58
C ASP A 184 -11.25 35.39 2.56
N LEU A 185 -11.34 35.97 3.78
CA LEU A 185 -10.26 36.01 4.75
C LEU A 185 -10.75 35.78 6.18
N ALA A 186 -10.03 34.97 6.95
CA ALA A 186 -10.21 34.85 8.40
C ALA A 186 -8.85 35.07 9.10
N THR A 187 -8.74 36.12 9.90
CA THR A 187 -7.48 36.60 10.48
C THR A 187 -7.69 37.19 11.88
N GLU A 188 -6.61 37.60 12.54
CA GLU A 188 -6.67 38.36 13.79
C GLU A 188 -7.10 39.80 13.49
N ASP A 189 -7.93 40.39 14.37
CA ASP A 189 -8.34 41.78 14.25
C ASP A 189 -7.20 42.72 14.70
N ASP A 190 -6.37 43.14 13.74
CA ASP A 190 -5.42 44.24 13.93
C ASP A 190 -6.12 45.59 13.64
N PRO A 191 -6.34 46.45 14.64
CA PRO A 191 -6.97 47.76 14.44
C PRO A 191 -6.27 48.65 13.41
N ALA A 192 -4.97 48.49 13.18
CA ALA A 192 -4.21 49.28 12.23
C ALA A 192 -4.41 48.82 10.77
N LEU A 193 -4.72 47.54 10.55
CA LEU A 193 -4.94 46.96 9.23
C LEU A 193 -6.42 46.78 8.90
N ARG A 194 -7.30 46.90 9.90
CA ARG A 194 -8.74 46.66 9.78
C ARG A 194 -9.37 47.41 8.62
N ASP A 195 -9.20 48.73 8.55
CA ASP A 195 -9.84 49.56 7.52
C ASP A 195 -9.36 49.18 6.12
N MET A 196 -8.11 48.69 6.00
CA MET A 196 -7.55 48.22 4.73
C MET A 196 -8.08 46.83 4.34
N LEU A 197 -8.33 45.95 5.32
CA LEU A 197 -8.80 44.58 5.09
C LEU A 197 -10.31 44.50 4.84
N ILE A 198 -11.11 45.32 5.54
CA ILE A 198 -12.57 45.34 5.41
C ILE A 198 -13.00 46.17 4.18
N GLY A 199 -12.25 47.23 3.85
CA GLY A 199 -12.58 48.14 2.76
C GLY A 199 -13.91 48.85 3.02
N GLU A 200 -14.86 48.75 2.08
CA GLU A 200 -16.20 49.34 2.18
C GLU A 200 -17.25 48.38 2.78
N THR A 201 -16.83 47.20 3.23
CA THR A 201 -17.73 46.15 3.72
C THR A 201 -18.26 46.50 5.11
N ASP A 202 -19.55 46.26 5.37
CA ASP A 202 -20.12 46.42 6.70
C ASP A 202 -19.47 45.43 7.69
N CYS A 203 -19.10 45.92 8.87
CA CYS A 203 -18.51 45.12 9.95
C CYS A 203 -19.50 44.98 11.10
N ILE A 204 -19.87 43.74 11.41
CA ILE A 204 -20.77 43.36 12.49
C ILE A 204 -19.93 42.88 13.67
N ASP A 205 -20.09 43.55 14.80
CA ASP A 205 -19.50 43.15 16.06
C ASP A 205 -20.40 42.12 16.76
N ILE A 206 -19.87 40.93 16.96
CA ILE A 206 -20.57 39.80 17.58
C ILE A 206 -20.29 39.83 19.08
N SER A 207 -21.33 39.63 19.87
CA SER A 207 -21.22 39.60 21.33
C SER A 207 -20.59 38.30 21.84
N ASP A 208 -19.91 38.36 22.99
CA ASP A 208 -19.29 37.17 23.60
C ASP A 208 -20.31 36.04 23.86
N ASP A 209 -21.55 36.37 24.20
CA ASP A 209 -22.63 35.40 24.42
C ASP A 209 -22.98 34.63 23.13
N GLU A 210 -22.98 35.31 21.97
CA GLU A 210 -23.20 34.70 20.67
C GLU A 210 -22.02 33.80 20.25
N VAL A 211 -20.79 34.19 20.59
CA VAL A 211 -19.59 33.36 20.35
C VAL A 211 -19.67 32.08 21.18
N VAL A 212 -20.01 32.17 22.48
CA VAL A 212 -20.16 31.01 23.36
C VAL A 212 -21.31 30.10 22.89
N ALA A 213 -22.39 30.68 22.38
CA ALA A 213 -23.46 29.89 21.75
C ALA A 213 -22.98 29.17 20.48
N ALA A 214 -22.17 29.82 19.65
CA ALA A 214 -21.57 29.22 18.46
C ALA A 214 -20.59 28.08 18.80
N LEU A 215 -19.80 28.22 19.88
CA LEU A 215 -18.96 27.15 20.41
C LEU A 215 -19.79 25.90 20.77
N GLY A 216 -20.94 26.11 21.41
CA GLY A 216 -21.86 25.02 21.74
C GLY A 216 -22.39 24.31 20.49
N GLY A 217 -22.70 25.05 19.43
CA GLY A 217 -23.16 24.50 18.15
C GLY A 217 -22.07 23.95 17.23
N LEU A 218 -20.80 24.00 17.65
CA LEU A 218 -19.66 23.71 16.78
C LEU A 218 -19.66 22.24 16.33
N SER A 219 -19.83 22.01 15.03
CA SER A 219 -19.64 20.71 14.39
C SER A 219 -18.40 20.75 13.50
N ALA A 220 -17.39 19.93 13.80
CA ALA A 220 -16.17 19.86 13.01
C ALA A 220 -16.36 19.38 11.56
N ARG A 221 -17.56 18.91 11.18
CA ARG A 221 -17.82 18.32 9.86
C ARG A 221 -17.77 19.30 8.68
N SER A 222 -17.95 20.60 8.93
CA SER A 222 -17.98 21.63 7.88
C SER A 222 -16.74 22.55 7.90
N LEU A 223 -15.82 22.34 8.83
CA LEU A 223 -14.64 23.18 9.01
C LEU A 223 -13.37 22.44 8.56
N PRO A 224 -12.32 23.16 8.12
CA PRO A 224 -11.05 22.55 7.79
C PRO A 224 -10.43 21.92 9.04
N ASP A 225 -10.57 20.60 9.15
CA ASP A 225 -9.97 19.83 10.23
C ASP A 225 -8.50 19.52 9.89
N LEU A 226 -7.61 19.97 10.76
CA LEU A 226 -6.17 19.74 10.67
C LEU A 226 -5.79 18.34 11.19
N ARG A 227 -6.72 17.61 11.83
CA ARG A 227 -6.54 16.23 12.27
C ARG A 227 -6.65 15.23 11.11
N GLN A 228 -5.91 15.47 10.04
CA GLN A 228 -5.88 14.66 8.82
C GLN A 228 -4.45 14.36 8.36
N GLY A 229 -4.30 13.39 7.45
CA GLY A 229 -2.99 12.99 6.92
C GLY A 229 -2.05 12.47 8.01
N ASP A 230 -0.84 13.02 8.07
CA ASP A 230 0.21 12.64 9.05
C ASP A 230 -0.23 12.86 10.50
N PHE A 231 -1.14 13.80 10.75
CA PHE A 231 -1.70 14.12 12.07
C PHE A 231 -3.10 13.54 12.29
N ALA A 232 -3.56 12.64 11.42
CA ALA A 232 -4.82 11.95 11.65
C ALA A 232 -4.74 11.17 12.97
N LYS A 233 -5.76 11.35 13.84
CA LYS A 233 -5.89 10.51 15.03
C LYS A 233 -5.89 9.08 14.53
N LYS A 234 -4.92 8.27 14.97
CA LYS A 234 -5.00 6.82 14.81
C LYS A 234 -6.24 6.41 15.57
N LYS A 235 -7.38 6.38 14.89
CA LYS A 235 -8.55 5.68 15.39
C LYS A 235 -8.00 4.31 15.71
N GLU A 236 -8.01 3.95 16.98
CA GLU A 236 -8.00 2.54 17.34
C GLU A 236 -9.21 1.99 16.59
N SER A 237 -8.95 1.49 15.38
CA SER A 237 -9.97 1.11 14.42
C SER A 237 -10.87 0.16 15.18
N ALA A 238 -12.07 0.65 15.53
CA ALA A 238 -12.95 0.12 16.56
C ALA A 238 -12.63 -1.35 16.78
N ALA A 239 -11.86 -1.64 17.84
CA ALA A 239 -11.10 -2.87 17.99
C ALA A 239 -11.92 -4.03 17.44
N MET A 240 -11.57 -4.46 16.21
CA MET A 240 -12.48 -5.23 15.35
C MET A 240 -13.10 -6.33 16.21
N GLU A 241 -14.43 -6.34 16.32
CA GLU A 241 -15.12 -7.14 17.34
C GLU A 241 -14.52 -8.55 17.31
N PRO A 242 -14.30 -9.21 18.46
CA PRO A 242 -13.67 -10.53 18.47
C PRO A 242 -14.38 -11.51 17.54
N ARG A 243 -15.69 -11.32 17.31
CA ARG A 243 -16.49 -12.04 16.33
C ARG A 243 -16.13 -11.74 14.86
N GLN A 244 -15.88 -10.48 14.51
CA GLN A 244 -15.40 -10.10 13.17
C GLN A 244 -13.99 -10.63 12.91
N LYS A 245 -13.10 -10.62 13.92
CA LYS A 245 -11.78 -11.27 13.84
C LYS A 245 -11.89 -12.77 13.61
N GLN A 246 -12.79 -13.45 14.32
CA GLN A 246 -13.05 -14.89 14.13
C GLN A 246 -13.62 -15.19 12.74
N LEU A 247 -14.54 -14.37 12.23
CA LEU A 247 -15.08 -14.53 10.89
C LEU A 247 -14.01 -14.33 9.82
N LEU A 248 -13.19 -13.29 9.93
CA LEU A 248 -12.09 -13.04 8.98
C LEU A 248 -11.08 -14.18 9.01
N PHE A 249 -10.67 -14.62 10.20
CA PHE A 249 -9.76 -15.75 10.34
C PHE A 249 -10.35 -17.04 9.79
N GLY A 250 -11.64 -17.30 10.04
CA GLY A 250 -12.36 -18.43 9.46
C GLY A 250 -12.40 -18.39 7.94
N LEU A 251 -12.58 -17.21 7.35
CA LEU A 251 -12.63 -17.02 5.89
C LEU A 251 -11.24 -17.26 5.26
N VAL A 252 -10.17 -16.75 5.89
CA VAL A 252 -8.78 -17.02 5.47
C VAL A 252 -8.44 -18.50 5.60
N ALA A 253 -8.81 -19.15 6.71
CA ALA A 253 -8.59 -20.58 6.91
C ALA A 253 -9.35 -21.44 5.88
N ALA A 254 -10.60 -21.09 5.60
CA ALA A 254 -11.40 -21.75 4.56
C ALA A 254 -10.75 -21.60 3.17
N LEU A 255 -10.23 -20.41 2.85
CA LEU A 255 -9.52 -20.19 1.59
C LEU A 255 -8.28 -21.09 1.46
N ILE A 256 -7.49 -21.21 2.54
CA ILE A 256 -6.31 -22.09 2.58
C ILE A 256 -6.72 -23.55 2.40
N ILE A 257 -7.76 -24.00 3.12
CA ILE A 257 -8.28 -25.38 3.01
C ILE A 257 -8.73 -25.68 1.59
N VAL A 258 -9.52 -24.80 0.97
CA VAL A 258 -9.98 -24.98 -0.41
C VAL A 258 -8.79 -25.04 -1.38
N THR A 259 -7.78 -24.18 -1.17
CA THR A 259 -6.58 -24.16 -2.00
C THR A 259 -5.77 -25.47 -1.88
N LEU A 260 -5.69 -26.06 -0.68
CA LEU A 260 -5.07 -27.38 -0.47
C LEU A 260 -5.93 -28.57 -0.93
N LEU A 261 -7.26 -28.40 -0.96
CA LEU A 261 -8.18 -29.46 -1.38
C LEU A 261 -8.10 -29.73 -2.88
N ILE A 262 -7.84 -28.70 -3.68
CA ILE A 262 -7.71 -28.82 -5.14
C ILE A 262 -6.59 -29.81 -5.56
N PRO A 263 -5.33 -29.69 -5.10
CA PRO A 263 -4.27 -30.62 -5.49
C PRO A 263 -4.47 -32.03 -4.93
N THR A 264 -5.06 -32.17 -3.74
CA THR A 264 -5.33 -33.49 -3.14
C THR A 264 -6.42 -34.24 -3.89
N LEU A 265 -7.51 -33.58 -4.28
CA LEU A 265 -8.54 -34.17 -5.14
C LEU A 265 -7.99 -34.53 -6.53
N ARG A 266 -7.11 -33.68 -7.10
CA ARG A 266 -6.42 -33.99 -8.35
C ARG A 266 -5.57 -35.26 -8.21
N MET A 267 -4.74 -35.35 -7.16
CA MET A 267 -3.88 -36.51 -6.92
C MET A 267 -4.67 -37.81 -6.76
N TRP A 268 -5.77 -37.77 -6.00
CA TRP A 268 -6.65 -38.93 -5.84
C TRP A 268 -7.27 -39.37 -7.17
N ARG A 269 -7.74 -38.41 -7.98
CA ARG A 269 -8.29 -38.70 -9.31
C ARG A 269 -7.25 -39.28 -10.27
N TYR A 270 -5.99 -38.85 -10.17
CA TYR A 270 -4.91 -39.42 -10.98
C TYR A 270 -4.66 -40.88 -10.63
N GLN A 271 -4.72 -41.28 -9.36
CA GLN A 271 -4.55 -42.69 -8.96
C GLN A 271 -5.65 -43.59 -9.53
N SER A 272 -6.91 -43.12 -9.54
CA SER A 272 -8.03 -43.89 -10.12
C SER A 272 -7.96 -43.99 -11.65
N ALA A 273 -7.34 -43.02 -12.34
CA ALA A 273 -7.16 -43.06 -13.79
C ALA A 273 -6.03 -44.00 -14.22
N THR A 274 -5.07 -44.30 -13.34
CA THR A 274 -3.98 -45.25 -13.63
C THR A 274 -4.49 -46.70 -13.64
N GLU A 275 -5.52 -47.03 -12.86
CA GLU A 275 -6.08 -48.39 -12.79
C GLU A 275 -6.82 -48.79 -14.09
N THR A 276 -7.45 -47.84 -14.78
CA THR A 276 -8.11 -48.09 -16.07
C THR A 276 -7.11 -48.21 -17.21
N MET A 277 -6.03 -47.40 -17.21
CA MET A 277 -4.99 -47.51 -18.24
C MET A 277 -4.11 -48.77 -18.06
N THR A 278 -3.87 -49.20 -16.82
CA THR A 278 -3.09 -50.42 -16.53
C THR A 278 -3.87 -51.68 -16.91
N SER A 279 -5.18 -51.72 -16.67
CA SER A 279 -6.02 -52.85 -17.06
C SER A 279 -6.19 -52.99 -18.58
N GLU A 280 -6.30 -51.88 -19.31
CA GLU A 280 -6.32 -51.89 -20.78
C GLU A 280 -4.98 -52.30 -21.42
N THR A 281 -3.86 -51.92 -20.80
CA THR A 281 -2.51 -52.28 -21.28
C THR A 281 -2.19 -53.76 -21.02
N ILE A 282 -2.58 -54.29 -19.86
CA ILE A 282 -2.45 -55.72 -19.54
C ILE A 282 -3.37 -56.58 -20.44
N ALA A 283 -4.59 -56.11 -20.74
CA ALA A 283 -5.51 -56.82 -21.64
C ALA A 283 -4.98 -56.92 -23.08
N LYS A 284 -4.23 -55.93 -23.56
CA LYS A 284 -3.58 -55.94 -24.89
C LYS A 284 -2.24 -56.70 -24.92
N ALA A 285 -1.56 -56.86 -23.79
CA ALA A 285 -0.28 -57.59 -23.69
C ALA A 285 -0.42 -59.10 -23.42
N LYS A 286 -1.55 -59.54 -22.84
CA LYS A 286 -1.83 -60.94 -22.49
C LYS A 286 -1.73 -61.99 -23.62
N PRO A 287 -2.07 -61.69 -24.89
CA PRO A 287 -1.95 -62.70 -25.95
C PRO A 287 -0.51 -62.95 -26.43
N LEU A 288 0.50 -62.17 -25.98
CA LEU A 288 1.88 -62.29 -26.46
C LEU A 288 2.88 -62.75 -25.38
N LEU A 289 2.61 -62.56 -24.08
CA LEU A 289 3.52 -62.93 -22.98
C LEU A 289 2.71 -63.45 -21.76
N PRO A 290 2.65 -64.77 -21.53
CA PRO A 290 1.75 -65.36 -20.51
C PRO A 290 2.23 -65.26 -19.05
N THR A 291 3.32 -64.54 -18.76
CA THR A 291 3.88 -64.49 -17.39
C THR A 291 4.34 -63.07 -17.02
N VAL A 292 3.42 -62.12 -16.85
CA VAL A 292 3.76 -60.80 -16.30
C VAL A 292 2.68 -60.34 -15.32
N THR A 293 3.11 -60.00 -14.10
CA THR A 293 2.24 -59.55 -12.99
C THR A 293 2.67 -58.19 -12.41
N ASP A 294 3.68 -57.52 -12.98
CA ASP A 294 4.18 -56.24 -12.46
C ASP A 294 4.80 -55.35 -13.57
N LEU A 295 4.58 -54.03 -13.52
CA LEU A 295 4.90 -53.09 -14.61
C LEU A 295 6.41 -52.92 -14.84
N ASN A 296 7.20 -52.92 -13.75
CA ASN A 296 8.66 -52.83 -13.83
C ASN A 296 9.30 -54.11 -14.41
N SER A 297 8.65 -55.27 -14.22
CA SER A 297 9.12 -56.52 -14.80
C SER A 297 8.67 -56.70 -16.26
N ALA A 298 7.62 -55.98 -16.68
CA ALA A 298 7.21 -55.90 -18.08
C ALA A 298 8.25 -55.16 -18.94
N GLU A 299 8.74 -54.00 -18.49
CA GLU A 299 9.76 -53.23 -19.21
C GLU A 299 11.07 -54.00 -19.34
N GLN A 300 11.53 -54.63 -18.25
CA GLN A 300 12.75 -55.44 -18.27
C GLN A 300 12.64 -56.66 -19.20
N GLN A 301 11.46 -57.30 -19.28
CA GLN A 301 11.26 -58.44 -20.17
C GLN A 301 11.06 -58.01 -21.63
N VAL A 302 10.46 -56.85 -21.87
CA VAL A 302 10.35 -56.26 -23.22
C VAL A 302 11.73 -55.88 -23.74
N ASP A 303 12.57 -55.23 -22.91
CA ASP A 303 13.96 -54.90 -23.27
C ASP A 303 14.80 -56.15 -23.50
N ALA A 304 14.64 -57.19 -22.68
CA ALA A 304 15.33 -58.46 -22.88
C ALA A 304 14.88 -59.19 -24.16
N ALA A 305 13.58 -59.15 -24.48
CA ALA A 305 13.03 -59.75 -25.70
C ALA A 305 13.42 -58.97 -26.97
N LEU A 306 13.54 -57.64 -26.86
CA LEU A 306 14.01 -56.73 -27.90
C LEU A 306 15.52 -56.94 -28.17
N LEU A 307 16.33 -57.05 -27.11
CA LEU A 307 17.75 -57.42 -27.20
C LEU A 307 17.94 -58.80 -27.84
N ALA A 308 17.13 -59.79 -27.48
CA ALA A 308 17.20 -61.14 -28.07
C ALA A 308 16.80 -61.16 -29.56
N ARG A 309 15.99 -60.20 -30.01
CA ARG A 309 15.60 -60.02 -31.43
C ARG A 309 16.52 -59.07 -32.20
N GLY A 310 17.56 -58.53 -31.56
CA GLY A 310 18.49 -57.61 -32.21
C GLY A 310 17.85 -56.28 -32.62
N ALA A 311 16.83 -55.80 -31.89
CA ALA A 311 16.22 -54.48 -32.08
C ALA A 311 16.12 -53.75 -30.72
N GLY A 312 16.63 -52.51 -30.60
CA GLY A 312 16.64 -51.76 -29.33
C GLY A 312 17.57 -50.54 -29.37
N ALA A 313 17.34 -49.56 -28.48
CA ALA A 313 18.11 -48.31 -28.42
C ALA A 313 19.60 -48.48 -28.01
N ARG A 314 20.00 -49.69 -27.59
CA ARG A 314 21.36 -50.06 -27.17
C ARG A 314 22.13 -50.88 -28.20
N ILE A 315 21.73 -50.85 -29.47
CA ILE A 315 22.47 -51.51 -30.54
C ILE A 315 23.53 -50.54 -31.07
N PHE A 316 24.71 -51.07 -31.42
CA PHE A 316 25.83 -50.39 -32.10
C PHE A 316 25.39 -49.32 -33.12
N THR A 317 24.29 -49.55 -33.83
CA THR A 317 23.74 -48.69 -34.88
C THR A 317 23.31 -47.31 -34.40
N ALA A 318 22.71 -47.18 -33.21
CA ALA A 318 22.20 -45.91 -32.70
C ALA A 318 23.33 -44.90 -32.33
N PRO A 319 24.31 -45.23 -31.46
CA PRO A 319 25.41 -44.32 -31.15
C PRO A 319 26.37 -44.12 -32.33
N THR A 320 26.55 -45.13 -33.20
CA THR A 320 27.39 -44.99 -34.40
C THR A 320 26.76 -44.05 -35.43
N ALA A 321 25.44 -44.09 -35.62
CA ALA A 321 24.75 -43.15 -36.51
C ALA A 321 24.80 -41.71 -35.97
N ALA A 322 24.67 -41.52 -34.66
CA ALA A 322 24.83 -40.21 -34.02
C ALA A 322 26.25 -39.66 -34.22
N LEU A 323 27.28 -40.47 -33.99
CA LEU A 323 28.67 -40.08 -34.19
C LEU A 323 28.97 -39.76 -35.67
N PHE A 324 28.49 -40.59 -36.60
CA PHE A 324 28.73 -40.39 -38.04
C PHE A 324 28.00 -39.17 -38.60
N SER A 325 26.77 -38.91 -38.14
CA SER A 325 25.98 -37.71 -38.54
C SER A 325 26.64 -36.41 -38.07
N LEU A 326 27.31 -36.44 -36.91
CA LEU A 326 28.07 -35.29 -36.41
C LEU A 326 29.40 -35.10 -37.14
N MET A 327 30.08 -36.19 -37.50
CA MET A 327 31.30 -36.10 -38.32
C MET A 327 31.03 -35.55 -39.72
N GLN A 328 29.89 -35.84 -40.35
CA GLN A 328 29.54 -35.24 -41.64
C GLN A 328 29.41 -33.72 -41.60
N LYS A 329 29.21 -33.14 -40.41
CA LYS A 329 29.04 -31.69 -40.23
C LYS A 329 30.34 -30.96 -39.93
N VAL A 330 31.44 -31.68 -39.65
CA VAL A 330 32.71 -31.09 -39.21
C VAL A 330 33.85 -31.60 -40.09
N ASP A 331 34.41 -30.73 -40.92
CA ASP A 331 35.51 -31.06 -41.82
C ASP A 331 36.84 -31.30 -41.05
N ASN A 332 37.70 -32.16 -41.61
CA ASN A 332 39.05 -32.49 -41.11
C ASN A 332 39.15 -33.34 -39.82
N ILE A 333 38.14 -34.17 -39.51
CA ILE A 333 38.22 -35.15 -38.41
C ILE A 333 38.41 -36.57 -38.96
N THR A 334 39.38 -37.31 -38.41
CA THR A 334 39.62 -38.73 -38.78
C THR A 334 39.45 -39.64 -37.57
N ILE A 335 38.70 -40.74 -37.73
CA ILE A 335 38.66 -41.82 -36.74
C ILE A 335 39.79 -42.79 -37.07
N ARG A 336 40.64 -43.07 -36.08
CA ARG A 336 41.73 -44.05 -36.19
C ARG A 336 41.33 -45.45 -35.74
N ASP A 337 40.46 -45.53 -34.74
CA ASP A 337 39.98 -46.81 -34.20
C ASP A 337 38.55 -46.67 -33.67
N LEU A 338 37.75 -47.73 -33.84
CA LEU A 338 36.37 -47.81 -33.38
C LEU A 338 36.11 -49.20 -32.81
N GLY A 339 35.91 -49.26 -31.50
CA GLY A 339 35.57 -50.48 -30.77
C GLY A 339 34.18 -50.39 -30.15
N TYR A 340 33.40 -51.47 -30.27
CA TYR A 340 32.14 -51.61 -29.55
C TYR A 340 32.21 -52.83 -28.64
N ARG A 341 32.00 -52.62 -27.34
CA ARG A 341 32.05 -53.69 -26.35
C ARG A 341 30.64 -54.17 -26.04
N ALA A 342 30.51 -55.46 -25.72
CA ALA A 342 29.23 -56.12 -25.41
C ALA A 342 28.49 -55.54 -24.19
N ASP A 343 29.11 -54.60 -23.46
CA ASP A 343 28.53 -53.83 -22.37
C ASP A 343 27.74 -52.59 -22.84
N GLY A 344 27.68 -52.33 -24.16
CA GLY A 344 26.96 -51.19 -24.74
C GLY A 344 27.81 -49.93 -24.88
N THR A 345 29.12 -50.00 -24.64
CA THR A 345 30.03 -48.85 -24.69
C THR A 345 30.73 -48.76 -26.04
N LEU A 346 30.71 -47.58 -26.66
CA LEU A 346 31.45 -47.27 -27.89
C LEU A 346 32.75 -46.55 -27.52
N THR A 347 33.90 -47.11 -27.92
CA THR A 347 35.21 -46.47 -27.81
C THR A 347 35.66 -46.02 -29.20
N ALA A 348 35.94 -44.73 -29.38
CA ALA A 348 36.41 -44.16 -30.64
C ALA A 348 37.71 -43.36 -30.41
N VAL A 349 38.73 -43.60 -31.22
CA VAL A 349 39.96 -42.80 -31.22
C VAL A 349 39.86 -41.76 -32.33
N VAL A 350 39.68 -40.49 -31.95
CA VAL A 350 39.46 -39.38 -32.88
C VAL A 350 40.70 -38.49 -32.93
N ALA A 351 41.16 -38.17 -34.14
CA ALA A 351 42.25 -37.24 -34.39
C ALA A 351 41.72 -35.99 -35.13
N ALA A 352 42.01 -34.82 -34.58
CA ALA A 352 41.66 -33.52 -35.16
C ALA A 352 42.89 -32.59 -35.24
N PRO A 353 42.95 -31.67 -36.23
CA PRO A 353 44.09 -30.77 -36.43
C PRO A 353 44.20 -29.67 -35.36
N ASP A 354 43.10 -29.29 -34.72
CA ASP A 354 43.09 -28.34 -33.61
C ASP A 354 42.08 -28.73 -32.52
N ASN A 355 42.23 -28.14 -31.33
CA ASN A 355 41.34 -28.40 -30.20
C ASN A 355 39.96 -27.72 -30.36
N ALA A 356 39.85 -26.70 -31.21
CA ALA A 356 38.58 -25.99 -31.43
C ALA A 356 37.59 -26.86 -32.20
N THR A 357 38.07 -27.57 -33.22
CA THR A 357 37.34 -28.56 -34.04
C THR A 357 36.90 -29.76 -33.19
N MET A 358 37.73 -30.16 -32.23
CA MET A 358 37.39 -31.25 -31.29
C MET A 358 36.21 -30.88 -30.36
N ASN A 359 36.20 -29.67 -29.81
CA ASN A 359 35.11 -29.23 -28.94
C ASN A 359 33.76 -29.10 -29.69
N GLN A 360 33.81 -28.79 -30.98
CA GLN A 360 32.61 -28.79 -31.85
C GLN A 360 32.00 -30.17 -32.03
N LEU A 361 32.77 -31.26 -31.87
CA LEU A 361 32.27 -32.63 -31.89
C LEU A 361 31.73 -33.10 -30.53
N LEU A 362 32.37 -32.69 -29.43
CA LEU A 362 32.06 -33.17 -28.08
C LEU A 362 30.79 -32.55 -27.48
N LEU A 363 30.56 -31.25 -27.70
CA LEU A 363 29.41 -30.53 -27.14
C LEU A 363 28.06 -31.12 -27.61
N PRO A 364 27.84 -31.34 -28.92
CA PRO A 364 26.57 -31.87 -29.40
C PRO A 364 26.28 -33.31 -28.93
N LEU A 365 27.32 -34.12 -28.69
CA LEU A 365 27.15 -35.48 -28.15
C LEU A 365 26.73 -35.46 -26.69
N GLN A 366 27.23 -34.52 -25.88
CA GLN A 366 26.79 -34.35 -24.48
C GLN A 366 25.36 -33.80 -24.40
N GLU A 367 24.99 -32.87 -25.29
CA GLU A 367 23.62 -32.34 -25.38
C GLU A 367 22.59 -33.42 -25.75
N GLN A 368 23.01 -34.46 -26.47
CA GLN A 368 22.18 -35.62 -26.81
C GLN A 368 22.06 -36.66 -25.67
N GLY A 369 22.61 -36.36 -24.48
CA GLY A 369 22.47 -37.18 -23.28
C GLY A 369 23.51 -38.30 -23.13
N TYR A 370 24.53 -38.34 -23.97
CA TYR A 370 25.60 -39.34 -23.88
C TYR A 370 26.67 -38.92 -22.87
N VAL A 371 27.06 -39.85 -22.00
CA VAL A 371 28.16 -39.64 -21.04
C VAL A 371 29.48 -39.90 -21.76
N ILE A 372 30.30 -38.86 -21.90
CA ILE A 372 31.58 -38.90 -22.62
C ILE A 372 32.73 -38.82 -21.62
N THR A 373 33.62 -39.82 -21.65
CA THR A 373 34.93 -39.76 -20.99
C THR A 373 36.00 -39.66 -22.09
N ALA A 374 36.68 -38.52 -22.15
CA ALA A 374 37.73 -38.24 -23.13
C ALA A 374 39.09 -38.14 -22.43
N THR A 375 40.06 -38.97 -22.83
CA THR A 375 41.44 -38.89 -22.31
C THR A 375 42.35 -38.35 -23.40
N GLN A 376 42.94 -37.17 -23.20
CA GLN A 376 43.78 -36.51 -24.21
C GLN A 376 45.20 -37.09 -24.19
N ARG A 377 45.73 -37.49 -25.34
CA ARG A 377 47.12 -37.90 -25.53
C ARG A 377 47.72 -37.14 -26.72
N ALA A 378 48.78 -36.36 -26.47
CA ALA A 378 49.52 -35.70 -27.54
C ALA A 378 50.54 -36.67 -28.15
N GLU A 379 50.48 -36.91 -29.46
CA GLU A 379 51.51 -37.67 -30.20
C GLU A 379 52.61 -36.73 -30.72
N ALA A 380 53.82 -37.28 -30.89
CA ALA A 380 55.06 -36.57 -31.21
C ALA A 380 55.13 -35.92 -32.63
N GLY A 381 53.99 -35.78 -33.31
CA GLY A 381 53.85 -35.17 -34.64
C GLY A 381 52.94 -33.93 -34.69
N GLY A 382 52.49 -33.40 -33.54
CA GLY A 382 51.69 -32.17 -33.48
C GLY A 382 50.19 -32.33 -33.76
N ALA A 383 49.68 -33.56 -33.86
CA ALA A 383 48.25 -33.84 -33.95
C ALA A 383 47.68 -34.27 -32.58
N SER A 384 46.51 -33.74 -32.21
CA SER A 384 45.79 -34.08 -30.97
C SER A 384 44.99 -35.37 -31.18
N VAL A 385 45.25 -36.39 -30.36
CA VAL A 385 44.53 -37.68 -30.40
C VAL A 385 43.77 -37.84 -29.07
N ILE A 386 42.49 -38.19 -29.16
CA ILE A 386 41.64 -38.42 -27.98
C ILE A 386 41.04 -39.81 -28.03
N ASP A 387 41.19 -40.54 -26.92
CA ASP A 387 40.44 -41.76 -26.66
C ASP A 387 39.06 -41.35 -26.09
N LEU A 388 38.01 -41.50 -26.91
CA LEU A 388 36.62 -41.18 -26.56
C LEU A 388 35.91 -42.46 -26.11
N THR A 389 35.30 -42.45 -24.93
CA THR A 389 34.38 -43.52 -24.49
C THR A 389 32.98 -42.93 -24.36
N VAL A 390 32.02 -43.46 -25.12
CA VAL A 390 30.63 -43.01 -25.17
C VAL A 390 29.72 -44.09 -24.58
N ARG A 391 28.91 -43.70 -23.60
CA ARG A 391 27.89 -44.55 -22.97
C ARG A 391 26.51 -43.92 -23.13
N GLY A 392 25.55 -44.70 -23.63
CA GLY A 392 24.14 -44.32 -23.78
C GLY A 392 23.22 -45.03 -22.81
#